data_AF-A0A8J8E8R1-F1
#
_entry.id   AF-A0A8J8E8R1-F1
#
_cell.length_a   1.000
_cell.length_b   1.000
_cell.length_c   1.000
_cell.angle_alpha   90.00
_cell.angle_beta   90.00
_cell.angle_gamma   90.00
#
_symmetry.space_group_name_H-M   'P 1'
#
loop_
_entity.id
_entity.type
_entity.pdbx_description
1 polymer ?
#
loop_
_entity_poly.entity_id
_entity_poly.type
_entity_poly.pdbx_seq_one_letter_code
_entity_poly.pdbx_strand_id
1 'polypeptide(L)'
;MQSVARRARSKWVTGLRPKLEEAFSRGAFEGTLFGKAELKGLDMLEVVEIKLVPGKPEGPSFEVSGRIVTFKFPVEKGESLDDVYYPLMGMLNRV
;
A
#
# COMPACT_ATOMS: atom_id res chain seq x y z
N MET A 1 9.41 -34.12 -4.84
CA MET A 1 10.01 -32.79 -4.59
C MET A 1 8.86 -31.85 -4.20
N GLN A 2 8.62 -31.64 -2.90
CA GLN A 2 7.61 -30.68 -2.44
C GLN A 2 8.24 -29.29 -2.42
N SER A 3 7.82 -28.43 -3.34
CA SER A 3 8.07 -26.99 -3.28
C SER A 3 7.40 -26.47 -2.01
N VAL A 4 8.21 -26.22 -0.98
CA VAL A 4 7.77 -25.46 0.20
C VAL A 4 7.43 -24.07 -0.32
N ALA A 5 6.15 -23.85 -0.63
CA ALA A 5 5.62 -22.51 -0.83
C ALA A 5 5.92 -21.76 0.45
N ARG A 6 6.97 -20.92 0.44
CA ARG A 6 7.21 -19.94 1.50
C ARG A 6 5.92 -19.13 1.57
N ARG A 7 5.04 -19.45 2.53
CA ARG A 7 3.92 -18.57 2.91
C ARG A 7 4.58 -17.22 3.15
N ALA A 8 4.25 -16.22 2.33
CA ALA A 8 4.61 -14.85 2.62
C ALA A 8 4.16 -14.59 4.06
N ARG A 9 5.13 -14.37 4.96
CA ARG A 9 4.83 -14.18 6.37
C ARG A 9 4.11 -12.84 6.46
N SER A 10 2.88 -12.85 6.98
CA SER A 10 2.08 -11.65 7.13
C SER A 10 2.90 -10.55 7.79
N LYS A 11 3.05 -9.41 7.10
CA LYS A 11 3.79 -8.27 7.62
C LYS A 11 2.90 -7.39 8.47
N TRP A 12 3.43 -6.92 9.59
CA TRP A 12 2.81 -5.91 10.42
C TRP A 12 3.01 -4.55 9.77
N VAL A 13 1.93 -3.95 9.26
CA VAL A 13 2.00 -2.69 8.52
C VAL A 13 1.72 -1.53 9.48
N THR A 14 2.61 -0.54 9.50
CA THR A 14 2.50 0.65 10.35
C THR A 14 2.54 1.92 9.50
N GLY A 15 2.07 3.04 10.05
CA GLY A 15 2.10 4.34 9.36
C GLY A 15 1.09 4.54 8.21
N LEU A 16 0.40 3.48 7.78
CA LEU A 16 -0.53 3.52 6.63
C LEU A 16 -1.68 4.50 6.82
N ARG A 17 -2.42 4.40 7.94
CA ARG A 17 -3.63 5.20 8.19
C ARG A 17 -3.37 6.71 8.19
N PRO A 18 -2.44 7.26 9.00
CA PRO A 18 -2.22 8.70 9.01
C PRO A 18 -1.75 9.22 7.65
N LYS A 19 -0.96 8.45 6.91
CA LYS A 19 -0.48 8.84 5.57
C LYS A 19 -1.61 8.86 4.53
N LEU A 20 -2.58 7.96 4.64
CA LEU A 20 -3.78 8.00 3.80
C LEU A 20 -4.67 9.17 4.17
N GLU A 21 -4.86 9.46 5.46
CA GLU A 21 -5.63 10.62 5.91
C GLU A 21 -5.03 11.93 5.36
N GLU A 22 -3.70 12.08 5.40
CA GLU A 22 -3.00 13.21 4.78
C GLU A 22 -3.23 13.29 3.25
N ALA A 23 -3.21 12.15 2.55
CA ALA A 23 -3.43 12.09 1.11
C ALA A 23 -4.88 12.44 0.72
N PHE A 24 -5.86 11.94 1.48
CA PHE A 24 -7.29 12.17 1.26
C PHE A 24 -7.76 13.55 1.74
N SER A 25 -7.06 14.18 2.68
CA SER A 25 -7.34 15.55 3.13
C SER A 25 -7.27 16.59 2.01
N ARG A 26 -6.62 16.27 0.87
CA ARG A 26 -6.54 17.12 -0.31
C ARG A 26 -7.73 16.97 -1.27
N GLY A 27 -8.69 16.13 -0.91
CA GLY A 27 -9.86 15.75 -1.70
C GLY A 27 -9.72 14.34 -2.27
N ALA A 28 -10.73 13.50 -2.10
CA ALA A 28 -10.80 12.18 -2.73
C ALA A 28 -11.19 12.34 -4.20
N PHE A 29 -10.23 12.18 -5.11
CA PHE A 29 -10.43 12.18 -6.55
C PHE A 29 -9.95 10.86 -7.15
N GLU A 30 -10.51 10.53 -8.31
CA GLU A 30 -10.09 9.37 -9.09
C GLU A 30 -8.61 9.47 -9.45
N GLY A 31 -7.85 8.41 -9.18
CA GLY A 31 -6.42 8.43 -9.34
C GLY A 31 -5.72 7.15 -8.89
N THR A 32 -4.42 7.28 -8.67
CA THR A 32 -3.56 6.20 -8.19
C THR A 32 -2.81 6.68 -6.95
N LEU A 33 -2.90 5.89 -5.88
CA LEU A 33 -2.03 6.04 -4.73
C LEU A 33 -0.67 5.43 -5.03
N PHE A 34 0.36 6.24 -4.95
CA PHE A 34 1.75 5.82 -4.96
C PHE A 34 2.25 5.88 -3.54
N GLY A 35 2.72 4.74 -3.02
CA GLY A 35 3.28 4.68 -1.69
C GLY A 35 4.65 4.04 -1.66
N LYS A 36 5.39 4.41 -0.62
CA LYS A 36 6.69 3.82 -0.29
C LYS A 36 6.63 3.35 1.15
N ALA A 37 7.08 2.13 1.36
CA ALA A 37 7.24 1.54 2.66
C ALA A 37 8.66 0.96 2.83
N GLU A 38 9.12 0.89 4.07
CA GLU A 38 10.39 0.31 4.44
C GLU A 38 10.17 -0.94 5.30
N LEU A 39 10.85 -2.02 4.94
CA LEU A 39 10.90 -3.23 5.72
C LEU A 39 11.85 -3.03 6.91
N LYS A 40 11.27 -2.96 8.10
CA LYS A 40 11.98 -2.88 9.38
C LYS A 40 12.02 -4.27 10.01
N GLY A 41 13.22 -4.80 10.21
CA GLY A 41 13.40 -6.16 10.73
C GLY A 41 12.89 -7.23 9.76
N LEU A 42 12.34 -8.33 10.30
CA LEU A 42 11.89 -9.47 9.49
C LEU A 42 10.45 -9.33 9.00
N ASP A 43 9.58 -8.73 9.81
CA ASP A 43 8.13 -8.87 9.66
C ASP A 43 7.37 -7.53 9.78
N MET A 44 8.03 -6.37 9.85
CA MET A 44 7.36 -5.06 9.95
C MET A 44 7.56 -4.22 8.69
N LEU A 45 6.48 -3.66 8.16
CA LEU A 45 6.46 -2.80 6.99
C LEU A 45 5.96 -1.40 7.39
N GLU A 46 6.85 -0.42 7.44
CA GLU A 46 6.53 0.95 7.81
C GLU A 46 6.27 1.78 6.57
N VAL A 47 5.04 2.28 6.40
CA VAL A 47 4.70 3.18 5.28
C VAL A 47 5.25 4.57 5.59
N VAL A 48 6.21 5.01 4.78
CA VAL A 48 6.93 6.28 4.99
C VAL A 48 6.35 7.42 4.14
N GLU A 49 5.79 7.10 2.98
CA GLU A 49 5.25 8.09 2.05
C GLU A 49 4.01 7.54 1.33
N ILE A 50 3.00 8.38 1.15
CA ILE A 50 1.86 8.14 0.27
C ILE A 50 1.56 9.44 -0.49
N LYS A 51 1.32 9.31 -1.79
CA LYS A 51 0.92 10.39 -2.69
C LYS A 51 -0.26 9.91 -3.52
N LEU A 52 -1.35 10.67 -3.51
CA LEU A 52 -2.46 10.46 -4.43
C LEU A 52 -2.21 11.30 -5.70
N VAL A 53 -2.11 10.62 -6.84
CA VAL A 53 -1.90 11.26 -8.15
C VAL A 53 -3.20 11.19 -8.94
N PRO A 54 -3.78 12.33 -9.37
CA PRO A 54 -5.01 12.34 -10.14
C PRO A 54 -4.79 11.75 -11.53
N GLY A 55 -5.79 11.04 -12.05
CA GLY A 55 -5.75 10.48 -13.39
C GLY A 55 -6.40 9.11 -13.47
N LYS A 56 -6.10 8.38 -14.54
CA LYS A 56 -6.63 7.02 -14.73
C LYS A 56 -6.08 6.09 -13.64
N PRO A 57 -6.93 5.42 -12.85
CA PRO A 57 -6.48 4.47 -11.84
C PRO A 57 -5.65 3.35 -12.49
N GLU A 58 -4.45 3.14 -11.96
CA GLU A 58 -3.60 2.01 -12.33
C GLU A 58 -3.86 0.84 -11.37
N GLY A 59 -3.89 -0.38 -11.90
CA GLY A 59 -4.14 -1.58 -11.11
C GLY A 59 -3.13 -1.76 -9.95
N PRO A 60 -3.53 -2.47 -8.88
CA PRO A 60 -2.70 -2.63 -7.70
C PRO A 60 -1.42 -3.39 -8.07
N SER A 61 -0.28 -2.85 -7.65
CA SER A 61 1.03 -3.46 -7.89
C SER A 61 2.01 -3.04 -6.81
N PHE A 62 3.04 -3.85 -6.60
CA PHE A 62 4.15 -3.47 -5.73
C PHE A 62 5.46 -4.03 -6.27
N GLU A 63 6.54 -3.36 -5.92
CA GLU A 63 7.90 -3.79 -6.23
C GLU A 63 8.72 -3.79 -4.94
N VAL A 64 9.55 -4.82 -4.77
CA VAL A 64 10.42 -4.96 -3.60
C VAL A 64 11.86 -4.85 -4.06
N SER A 65 12.54 -3.81 -3.58
CA SER A 65 13.95 -3.53 -3.84
C SER A 65 14.71 -3.50 -2.52
N GLY A 66 15.27 -4.65 -2.13
CA GLY A 66 15.97 -4.82 -0.84
C GLY A 66 15.02 -4.64 0.35
N ARG A 67 15.17 -3.54 1.09
CA ARG A 67 14.28 -3.18 2.22
C ARG A 67 13.20 -2.18 1.84
N ILE A 68 13.14 -1.73 0.59
CA ILE A 68 12.16 -0.76 0.14
C ILE A 68 11.06 -1.48 -0.62
N VAL A 69 9.82 -1.15 -0.29
CA VAL A 69 8.62 -1.57 -1.01
C VAL A 69 7.97 -0.33 -1.60
N THR A 70 7.87 -0.28 -2.91
CA THR A 70 7.05 0.72 -3.61
C THR A 70 5.75 0.06 -4.02
N PHE A 71 4.64 0.76 -3.88
CA PHE A 71 3.33 0.22 -4.23
C PHE A 71 2.46 1.24 -4.94
N LYS A 72 1.59 0.73 -5.80
CA LYS A 72 0.50 1.44 -6.44
C LYS A 72 -0.82 0.84 -6.03
N PHE A 73 -1.82 1.67 -5.79
CA PHE A 73 -3.17 1.23 -5.51
C PHE A 73 -4.19 2.13 -6.22
N PRO A 74 -5.16 1.59 -6.95
CA PRO A 74 -6.18 2.40 -7.62
C PRO A 74 -7.09 3.07 -6.60
N VAL A 75 -7.53 4.29 -6.90
CA VAL A 75 -8.60 4.98 -6.15
C VAL A 75 -9.66 5.40 -7.16
N GLU A 76 -10.84 4.81 -7.05
CA GLU A 76 -11.99 5.14 -7.88
C GLU A 76 -12.75 6.35 -7.35
N LYS A 77 -13.48 7.02 -8.25
CA LYS A 77 -14.29 8.18 -7.87
C LYS A 77 -15.37 7.77 -6.86
N GLY A 78 -15.36 8.41 -5.69
CA GLY A 78 -16.36 8.18 -4.64
C GLY A 78 -15.95 7.13 -3.61
N GLU A 79 -14.77 6.52 -3.75
CA GLU A 79 -14.20 5.71 -2.68
C GLU A 79 -13.84 6.58 -1.47
N SER A 80 -14.20 6.09 -0.28
CA SER A 80 -13.79 6.66 0.99
C SER A 80 -12.41 6.17 1.41
N LEU A 81 -11.86 6.77 2.47
CA LEU A 81 -10.59 6.32 3.02
C LEU A 81 -10.64 4.86 3.46
N ASP A 82 -11.75 4.41 4.05
CA ASP A 82 -11.90 3.02 4.52
C ASP A 82 -11.99 2.03 3.34
N ASP A 83 -12.66 2.41 2.24
CA ASP A 83 -12.74 1.59 1.02
C ASP A 83 -11.35 1.28 0.46
N VAL A 84 -10.40 2.22 0.63
CA VAL A 84 -9.02 2.05 0.19
C VAL A 84 -8.12 1.44 1.26
N TYR A 85 -8.32 1.80 2.53
CA TYR A 85 -7.46 1.41 3.65
C TYR A 85 -7.41 -0.11 3.84
N TYR A 86 -8.56 -0.78 3.92
CA TYR A 86 -8.58 -2.22 4.21
C TYR A 86 -8.00 -3.08 3.07
N PRO A 87 -8.35 -2.83 1.79
CA PRO A 87 -7.73 -3.55 0.67
C PRO A 87 -6.23 -3.30 0.55
N LEU A 88 -5.79 -2.04 0.70
CA LEU A 88 -4.36 -1.70 0.65
C LEU A 88 -3.60 -2.35 1.81
N MET A 89 -4.16 -2.36 3.02
CA MET A 89 -3.58 -3.07 4.15
C MET A 89 -3.45 -4.58 3.86
N GLY A 90 -4.49 -5.19 3.30
CA GLY A 90 -4.45 -6.61 2.90
C GLY A 90 -3.39 -6.91 1.85
N MET A 91 -3.17 -5.99 0.90
CA MET A 91 -2.10 -6.09 -0.10
C MET A 91 -0.72 -6.01 0.56
N LEU A 92 -0.48 -4.98 1.39
CA LEU A 92 0.81 -4.72 2.04
C LEU A 92 1.21 -5.79 3.06
N ASN A 93 0.23 -6.42 3.72
CA ASN A 93 0.47 -7.54 4.62
C ASN A 93 1.06 -8.77 3.91
N ARG A 94 0.82 -8.91 2.60
CA ARG A 94 1.21 -10.09 1.80
C ARG A 94 2.49 -9.90 0.98
N VAL A 95 3.02 -8.67 0.95
CA VAL A 95 4.40 -8.38 0.49
C VAL A 95 5.39 -9.14 1.36
#